data_AF-A0A8K0KQV1-F1
#
_entry.id   AF-A0A8K0KQV1-F1
#
_cell.length_a   1.000
_cell.length_b   1.000
_cell.length_c   1.000
_cell.angle_alpha   90.00
_cell.angle_beta   90.00
_cell.angle_gamma   90.00
#
_symmetry.space_group_name_H-M   'P 1'
#
loop_
_entity.id
_entity.type
_entity.pdbx_description
1 polymer ?
#
loop_
_entity_poly.entity_id
_entity_poly.type
_entity_poly.pdbx_seq_one_letter_code
_entity_poly.pdbx_strand_id
1 'polypeptide(L)'
;MTLQLKQDFYKMWALSVIKSKPFYSVSNCIHFQNFTVFSVLRARRKLEHDSPIKCHGFTYYPRFPDQKDPPYEPSKLFMVQRLKPLKGTPYWEKSIMRQLKLDGRQNDVVILKNIPENNARLWKVKHLVRITPIKFPNGMPEEKDIGATFLKENGELIVSKRLNIDPERLEVSCEKEERKMDPETIRKQCRLKWLSGWQT
;
A
#
# COMPACT_ATOMS: atom_id res chain seq x y z
N MET A 1 -8.73 6.94 2.17
CA MET A 1 -8.60 6.52 0.76
C MET A 1 -7.67 7.52 0.10
N THR A 2 -6.42 7.16 -0.17
CA THR A 2 -5.43 8.12 -0.66
C THR A 2 -5.84 8.63 -2.03
N LEU A 3 -5.87 9.95 -2.20
CA LEU A 3 -6.19 10.66 -3.44
C LEU A 3 -5.43 10.04 -4.63
N GLN A 4 -4.19 9.63 -4.37
CA GLN A 4 -3.24 8.97 -5.25
C GLN A 4 -3.84 7.82 -6.10
N LEU A 5 -4.49 6.82 -5.49
CA LEU A 5 -5.05 5.70 -6.25
C LEU A 5 -6.12 6.16 -7.24
N LYS A 6 -7.03 7.03 -6.77
CA LYS A 6 -8.14 7.56 -7.56
C LYS A 6 -7.60 8.30 -8.80
N GLN A 7 -6.51 9.02 -8.59
CA GLN A 7 -5.82 9.89 -9.52
C GLN A 7 -4.93 9.14 -10.52
N ASP A 8 -4.19 8.10 -10.10
CA ASP A 8 -3.35 7.22 -10.94
C ASP A 8 -4.17 6.53 -12.05
N PHE A 9 -5.45 6.27 -11.78
CA PHE A 9 -6.39 5.77 -12.77
C PHE A 9 -6.81 6.80 -13.84
N TYR A 10 -6.83 8.09 -13.54
CA TYR A 10 -7.23 9.15 -14.49
C TYR A 10 -6.16 9.44 -15.54
N LYS A 11 -4.87 9.38 -15.19
CA LYS A 11 -3.76 9.66 -16.13
C LYS A 11 -3.55 8.57 -17.18
N MET A 12 -3.88 7.31 -16.86
CA MET A 12 -3.79 6.20 -17.81
C MET A 12 -4.80 6.30 -18.96
N TRP A 13 -5.89 7.05 -18.79
CA TRP A 13 -6.92 7.29 -19.81
C TRP A 13 -6.61 8.49 -20.71
N ALA A 14 -5.91 9.51 -20.19
CA ALA A 14 -5.60 10.75 -20.91
C ALA A 14 -4.66 10.57 -22.13
N LEU A 15 -3.95 9.44 -22.23
CA LEU A 15 -3.11 9.11 -23.39
C LEU A 15 -3.86 8.38 -24.52
N SER A 16 -5.14 8.02 -24.34
CA SER A 16 -5.83 7.10 -25.26
C SER A 16 -7.08 7.63 -25.96
N VAL A 17 -7.63 8.81 -25.63
CA VAL A 17 -8.94 9.23 -26.19
C VAL A 17 -8.96 10.71 -26.58
N ILE A 18 -8.31 11.03 -27.70
CA ILE A 18 -8.72 12.12 -28.59
C ILE A 18 -9.50 11.48 -29.73
N LYS A 19 -10.83 11.42 -29.60
CA LYS A 19 -11.82 11.57 -30.69
C LYS A 19 -13.21 11.05 -30.28
N SER A 20 -14.21 11.82 -30.69
CA SER A 20 -15.65 11.54 -30.84
C SER A 20 -16.57 11.80 -29.63
N LYS A 21 -17.34 12.89 -29.76
CA LYS A 21 -18.62 13.16 -29.07
C LYS A 21 -19.78 12.64 -29.95
N PRO A 22 -20.92 12.27 -29.36
CA PRO A 22 -22.20 12.94 -29.69
C PRO A 22 -23.04 13.24 -28.43
N PHE A 23 -23.81 14.32 -28.25
CA PHE A 23 -24.88 15.03 -29.00
C PHE A 23 -26.31 14.48 -28.71
N TYR A 24 -27.28 15.40 -28.52
CA TYR A 24 -28.75 15.30 -28.33
C TYR A 24 -29.29 14.97 -26.91
N SER A 25 -30.45 15.47 -26.42
CA SER A 25 -31.25 16.69 -26.63
C SER A 25 -32.25 16.82 -25.46
N VAL A 26 -32.81 18.01 -25.23
CA VAL A 26 -33.74 18.39 -24.15
C VAL A 26 -35.19 18.35 -24.67
N SER A 27 -36.20 18.03 -23.85
CA SER A 27 -37.44 18.83 -23.66
C SER A 27 -38.50 18.16 -22.76
N ASN A 28 -39.21 19.02 -22.03
CA ASN A 28 -40.09 18.79 -20.87
C ASN A 28 -41.57 18.47 -21.22
N CYS A 29 -42.35 17.90 -20.27
CA CYS A 29 -43.42 18.61 -19.51
C CYS A 29 -44.48 17.70 -18.83
N ILE A 30 -44.35 17.58 -17.50
CA ILE A 30 -45.33 17.74 -16.39
C ILE A 30 -46.84 17.39 -16.58
N HIS A 31 -47.34 16.50 -15.72
CA HIS A 31 -48.60 16.73 -14.99
C HIS A 31 -48.56 16.02 -13.61
N PHE A 32 -48.87 16.74 -12.53
CA PHE A 32 -49.01 16.20 -11.17
C PHE A 32 -50.24 16.85 -10.53
N GLN A 33 -51.10 16.05 -9.91
CA GLN A 33 -51.99 16.51 -8.84
C GLN A 33 -51.75 15.66 -7.58
N ASN A 34 -51.32 16.36 -6.54
CA ASN A 34 -51.63 16.31 -5.10
C ASN A 34 -52.04 14.97 -4.47
N PHE A 35 -51.39 14.58 -3.37
CA PHE A 35 -52.02 14.36 -2.05
C PHE A 35 -50.97 14.04 -0.95
N THR A 36 -51.15 14.71 0.20
CA THR A 36 -50.70 14.47 1.59
C THR A 36 -49.73 13.33 1.95
N VAL A 37 -48.67 13.63 2.71
CA VAL A 37 -48.46 13.37 4.17
C VAL A 37 -47.13 14.04 4.55
N PHE A 38 -47.12 14.87 5.59
CA PHE A 38 -45.90 15.51 6.12
C PHE A 38 -45.06 14.52 6.96
N SER A 39 -44.63 13.42 6.34
CA SER A 39 -43.39 12.78 6.75
C SER A 39 -42.25 13.69 6.29
N VAL A 40 -41.25 13.96 7.13
CA VAL A 40 -39.95 14.46 6.65
C VAL A 40 -39.31 13.30 5.86
N LEU A 41 -39.88 13.01 4.69
CA LEU A 41 -39.16 12.44 3.58
C LEU A 41 -38.13 13.50 3.26
N ARG A 42 -36.95 13.36 3.86
CA ARG A 42 -35.73 13.83 3.21
C ARG A 42 -35.69 13.04 1.92
N ALA A 43 -36.42 13.52 0.91
CA ALA A 43 -36.33 13.07 -0.45
C ALA A 43 -34.85 13.19 -0.74
N ARG A 44 -34.16 12.05 -0.76
CA ARG A 44 -32.83 11.98 -1.33
C ARG A 44 -33.04 12.46 -2.74
N ARG A 45 -32.75 13.74 -3.01
CA ARG A 45 -32.62 14.26 -4.37
C ARG A 45 -31.78 13.20 -5.07
N LYS A 46 -32.40 12.47 -6.01
CA LYS A 46 -31.64 11.69 -6.98
C LYS A 46 -30.84 12.76 -7.67
N LEU A 47 -29.59 12.92 -7.27
CA LEU A 47 -28.64 13.68 -8.04
C LEU A 47 -28.62 12.93 -9.37
N GLU A 48 -29.23 13.53 -10.39
CA GLU A 48 -28.95 13.18 -11.77
C GLU A 48 -27.45 13.36 -11.93
N HIS A 49 -26.73 12.28 -11.76
CA HIS A 49 -25.31 12.27 -12.00
C HIS A 49 -25.12 12.14 -13.50
N ASP A 50 -24.30 13.02 -14.05
CA ASP A 50 -23.67 12.80 -15.34
C ASP A 50 -23.03 11.40 -15.39
N SER A 51 -22.91 10.87 -16.61
CA SER A 51 -22.57 9.47 -16.89
C SER A 51 -21.44 8.89 -16.01
N PRO A 52 -21.55 7.62 -15.59
CA PRO A 52 -20.52 6.97 -14.77
C PRO A 52 -19.15 6.99 -15.45
N ILE A 53 -18.12 7.41 -14.72
CA ILE A 53 -16.75 7.46 -15.23
C ILE A 53 -16.19 6.04 -15.18
N LYS A 54 -16.00 5.42 -16.34
CA LYS A 54 -15.44 4.08 -16.46
C LYS A 54 -13.92 4.16 -16.44
N CYS A 55 -13.30 3.61 -15.40
CA CYS A 55 -11.86 3.43 -15.31
C CYS A 55 -11.51 1.97 -15.63
N HIS A 56 -10.22 1.68 -15.81
CA HIS A 56 -9.79 0.31 -16.06
C HIS A 56 -10.13 -0.59 -14.85
N GLY A 57 -11.06 -1.52 -15.05
CA GLY A 57 -11.45 -2.52 -14.05
C GLY A 57 -12.44 -2.05 -12.97
N PHE A 58 -12.87 -0.78 -12.96
CA PHE A 58 -13.91 -0.30 -12.04
C PHE A 58 -14.62 0.96 -12.55
N THR A 59 -15.79 1.23 -11.99
CA THR A 59 -16.61 2.40 -12.32
C THR A 59 -16.62 3.37 -11.15
N TYR A 60 -16.35 4.64 -11.44
CA TYR A 60 -16.31 5.73 -10.47
C TYR A 60 -17.53 6.65 -10.63
N TYR A 61 -18.14 6.97 -9.49
CA TYR A 61 -19.33 7.83 -9.39
C TYR A 61 -18.96 9.07 -8.56
N PRO A 62 -18.74 10.23 -9.19
CA PRO A 62 -18.39 11.46 -8.47
C PRO A 62 -19.56 11.96 -7.62
N ARG A 63 -19.25 12.60 -6.48
CA ARG A 63 -20.30 13.14 -5.60
C ARG A 63 -20.92 14.41 -6.18
N PHE A 64 -20.12 15.21 -6.87
CA PHE A 64 -20.52 16.45 -7.53
C PHE A 64 -20.13 16.40 -9.02
N PRO A 65 -20.93 16.96 -9.93
CA PRO A 65 -20.66 16.90 -11.38
C PRO A 65 -19.34 17.62 -11.76
N ASP A 66 -19.07 18.78 -11.17
CA ASP A 66 -17.88 19.58 -11.47
C ASP A 66 -16.64 19.22 -10.62
N GLN A 67 -16.66 18.06 -9.96
CA GLN A 67 -15.55 17.64 -9.11
C GLN A 67 -14.31 17.30 -9.94
N LYS A 68 -13.41 18.26 -10.09
CA LYS A 68 -12.07 18.06 -10.67
C LYS A 68 -11.11 17.62 -9.57
N ASP A 69 -10.39 16.52 -9.80
CA ASP A 69 -9.32 16.10 -8.90
C ASP A 69 -8.12 17.05 -9.04
N PRO A 70 -7.40 17.37 -7.95
CA PRO A 70 -6.24 18.25 -8.03
C PRO A 70 -5.14 17.64 -8.91
N PRO A 71 -4.36 18.48 -9.61
CA PRO A 71 -3.25 18.00 -10.42
C PRO A 71 -2.19 17.35 -9.52
N TYR A 72 -1.73 16.15 -9.90
CA TYR A 72 -0.77 15.38 -9.13
C TYR A 72 0.17 14.61 -10.08
N GLU A 73 1.33 14.20 -9.60
CA GLU A 73 2.27 13.37 -10.35
C GLU A 73 2.12 11.88 -9.99
N PRO A 74 2.04 10.98 -10.99
CA PRO A 74 1.87 9.56 -10.75
C PRO A 74 3.16 8.95 -10.22
N SER A 75 3.05 8.22 -9.11
CA SER A 75 4.16 7.45 -8.57
C SER A 75 4.30 6.12 -9.28
N LYS A 76 5.53 5.66 -9.52
CA LYS A 76 5.78 4.37 -10.18
C LYS A 76 5.41 3.17 -9.29
N LEU A 77 5.66 3.29 -7.99
CA LEU A 77 5.47 2.23 -7.00
C LEU A 77 4.58 2.70 -5.86
N PHE A 78 3.84 1.76 -5.28
CA PHE A 78 3.03 1.93 -4.09
C PHE A 78 3.56 1.11 -2.94
N MET A 79 3.57 1.71 -1.77
CA MET A 79 3.67 1.02 -0.49
C MET A 79 2.26 0.73 0.00
N VAL A 80 1.89 -0.53 0.05
CA VAL A 80 0.55 -0.98 0.38
C VAL A 80 0.58 -1.69 1.71
N GLN A 81 -0.17 -1.17 2.68
CA GLN A 81 -0.19 -1.66 4.05
C GLN A 81 -1.57 -2.11 4.46
N ARG A 82 -1.67 -3.29 5.07
CA ARG A 82 -2.94 -3.79 5.61
C ARG A 82 -3.25 -3.18 6.97
N LEU A 83 -4.36 -2.43 7.08
CA LEU A 83 -4.79 -1.82 8.35
C LEU A 83 -5.79 -2.69 9.11
N LYS A 84 -6.82 -3.20 8.41
CA LYS A 84 -7.91 -3.96 9.05
C LYS A 84 -7.61 -5.47 9.08
N PRO A 85 -8.15 -6.21 10.07
CA PRO A 85 -8.10 -7.66 10.08
C PRO A 85 -8.95 -8.27 8.95
N LEU A 86 -8.59 -9.50 8.52
CA LEU A 86 -9.36 -10.26 7.52
C LEU A 86 -10.53 -11.05 8.14
N LYS A 87 -10.70 -11.01 9.47
CA LYS A 87 -11.82 -11.66 10.15
C LYS A 87 -13.11 -10.91 9.81
N GLY A 88 -14.15 -11.64 9.42
CA GLY A 88 -15.44 -11.06 9.03
C GLY A 88 -15.51 -10.50 7.61
N THR A 89 -14.44 -10.57 6.81
CA THR A 89 -14.48 -10.18 5.39
C THR A 89 -14.94 -11.35 4.51
N PRO A 90 -15.59 -11.07 3.37
CA PRO A 90 -16.03 -12.09 2.44
C PRO A 90 -14.85 -12.81 1.77
N TYR A 91 -15.09 -14.03 1.28
CA TYR A 91 -14.03 -14.91 0.78
C TYR A 91 -13.30 -14.35 -0.46
N TRP A 92 -13.98 -13.61 -1.33
CA TRP A 92 -13.35 -13.00 -2.51
C TRP A 92 -12.33 -11.92 -2.14
N GLU A 93 -12.60 -11.12 -1.10
CA GLU A 93 -11.63 -10.13 -0.59
C GLU A 93 -10.40 -10.83 -0.01
N LYS A 94 -10.60 -11.92 0.73
CA LYS A 94 -9.48 -12.74 1.24
C LYS A 94 -8.65 -13.35 0.12
N SER A 95 -9.29 -13.78 -0.96
CA SER A 95 -8.60 -14.30 -2.15
C SER A 95 -7.73 -13.22 -2.80
N ILE A 96 -8.26 -12.00 -2.96
CA ILE A 96 -7.49 -10.86 -3.50
C ILE A 96 -6.30 -10.53 -2.58
N MET A 97 -6.48 -10.55 -1.26
CA MET A 97 -5.40 -10.30 -0.31
C MET A 97 -4.29 -11.34 -0.39
N ARG A 98 -4.65 -12.62 -0.56
CA ARG A 98 -3.68 -13.70 -0.77
C ARG A 98 -2.90 -13.51 -2.08
N GLN A 99 -3.59 -13.11 -3.17
CA GLN A 99 -2.92 -12.80 -4.44
C GLN A 99 -1.96 -11.61 -4.34
N LEU A 100 -2.29 -10.62 -3.50
CA LEU A 100 -1.45 -9.46 -3.23
C LEU A 100 -0.39 -9.71 -2.14
N LYS A 101 -0.33 -10.92 -1.58
CA LYS A 101 0.59 -11.31 -0.48
C LYS A 101 0.42 -10.46 0.80
N LEU A 102 -0.81 -10.05 1.10
CA LEU A 102 -1.20 -9.27 2.29
C LEU A 102 -1.98 -10.11 3.32
N ASP A 103 -1.86 -11.43 3.25
CA ASP A 103 -2.53 -12.40 4.12
C ASP A 103 -1.79 -12.70 5.43
N GLY A 104 -0.56 -12.21 5.58
CA GLY A 104 0.29 -12.38 6.75
C GLY A 104 -0.17 -11.62 8.00
N ARG A 105 0.77 -11.02 8.73
CA ARG A 105 0.50 -10.29 9.98
C ARG A 105 -0.23 -8.99 9.71
N GLN A 106 -0.90 -8.48 10.75
CA GLN A 106 -1.52 -7.17 10.66
C GLN A 106 -0.43 -6.11 10.52
N ASN A 107 -0.66 -5.10 9.69
CA ASN A 107 0.30 -4.06 9.30
C ASN A 107 1.43 -4.52 8.36
N ASP A 108 1.34 -5.73 7.78
CA ASP A 108 2.24 -6.13 6.71
C ASP A 108 2.19 -5.16 5.53
N VAL A 109 3.38 -4.92 4.96
CA VAL A 109 3.62 -3.97 3.89
C VAL A 109 4.10 -4.72 2.65
N VAL A 110 3.50 -4.42 1.51
CA VAL A 110 3.89 -4.94 0.21
C VAL A 110 4.14 -3.79 -0.76
N ILE A 111 5.21 -3.89 -1.53
CA ILE A 111 5.53 -2.94 -2.59
C ILE A 111 4.89 -3.43 -3.88
N LEU A 112 4.02 -2.60 -4.47
CA LEU A 112 3.32 -2.92 -5.71
C LEU A 112 3.67 -1.92 -6.82
N LYS A 113 3.68 -2.42 -8.05
CA LYS A 113 3.79 -1.57 -9.24
C LYS A 113 2.46 -0.87 -9.50
N ASN A 114 2.51 0.40 -9.90
CA ASN A 114 1.35 1.15 -10.36
C ASN A 114 0.94 0.63 -11.76
N ILE A 115 0.19 -0.47 -11.76
CA ILE A 115 -0.32 -1.17 -12.95
C ILE A 115 -1.84 -1.19 -12.83
N PRO A 116 -2.60 -0.98 -13.93
CA PRO A 116 -4.05 -0.94 -13.91
C PRO A 116 -4.70 -2.20 -13.29
N GLU A 117 -4.13 -3.38 -13.54
CA GLU A 117 -4.57 -4.64 -12.96
C GLU A 117 -4.47 -4.65 -11.43
N ASN A 118 -3.33 -4.21 -10.89
CA ASN A 118 -3.11 -4.10 -9.45
C ASN A 118 -4.07 -3.09 -8.85
N ASN A 119 -4.24 -1.95 -9.52
CA ASN A 119 -5.09 -0.89 -9.03
C ASN A 119 -6.56 -1.34 -9.00
N ALA A 120 -7.03 -2.09 -10.00
CA ALA A 120 -8.39 -2.64 -10.02
C ALA A 120 -8.64 -3.61 -8.86
N ARG A 121 -7.64 -4.42 -8.50
CA ARG A 121 -7.69 -5.29 -7.31
C ARG A 121 -7.73 -4.46 -6.04
N LEU A 122 -6.84 -3.48 -5.90
CA LEU A 122 -6.78 -2.58 -4.74
C LEU A 122 -8.07 -1.78 -4.55
N TRP A 123 -8.77 -1.43 -5.63
CA TRP A 123 -10.07 -0.74 -5.57
C TRP A 123 -11.13 -1.56 -4.84
N LYS A 124 -11.17 -2.88 -5.08
CA LYS A 124 -12.12 -3.79 -4.42
C LYS A 124 -11.88 -3.91 -2.92
N VAL A 125 -10.62 -3.77 -2.49
CA VAL A 125 -10.20 -3.94 -1.08
C VAL A 125 -9.77 -2.64 -0.40
N LYS A 126 -10.16 -1.49 -0.95
CA LYS A 126 -9.71 -0.16 -0.50
C LYS A 126 -10.06 0.19 0.95
N HIS A 127 -11.03 -0.50 1.55
CA HIS A 127 -11.44 -0.32 2.94
C HIS A 127 -10.56 -1.07 3.94
N LEU A 128 -9.75 -2.04 3.49
CA LEU A 128 -8.87 -2.84 4.34
C LEU A 128 -7.43 -2.30 4.39
N VAL A 129 -7.06 -1.49 3.40
CA VAL A 129 -5.67 -1.20 3.05
C VAL A 129 -5.41 0.31 3.00
N ARG A 130 -4.21 0.71 3.41
CA ARG A 130 -3.63 2.04 3.20
C ARG A 130 -2.61 1.96 2.07
N ILE A 131 -2.67 2.94 1.16
CA ILE A 131 -1.79 2.98 -0.02
C ILE A 131 -1.04 4.29 0.02
N THR A 132 0.27 4.21 0.11
CA THR A 132 1.16 5.36 0.19
C THR A 132 2.04 5.37 -1.07
N PRO A 133 2.13 6.47 -1.83
CA PRO A 133 3.07 6.57 -2.94
C PRO A 133 4.51 6.53 -2.44
N ILE A 134 5.37 5.79 -3.14
CA ILE A 134 6.80 5.77 -2.81
C ILE A 134 7.50 6.95 -3.49
N LYS A 135 8.27 7.72 -2.72
CA LYS A 135 9.08 8.84 -3.17
C LYS A 135 10.56 8.54 -2.96
N PHE A 136 11.37 9.05 -3.88
CA PHE A 136 12.82 8.83 -3.93
C PHE A 136 13.56 10.17 -3.82
N PRO A 137 13.73 10.73 -2.61
CA PRO A 137 14.44 12.00 -2.44
C PRO A 137 15.91 11.93 -2.90
N ASN A 138 16.55 10.78 -2.76
CA ASN A 138 17.95 10.56 -3.13
C ASN A 138 18.12 9.94 -4.53
N GLY A 139 17.03 9.78 -5.28
CA GLY A 139 17.03 9.02 -6.54
C GLY A 139 16.85 7.50 -6.36
N MET A 140 17.07 6.76 -7.44
CA MET A 140 16.97 5.30 -7.46
C MET A 140 18.18 4.69 -6.75
N PRO A 141 18.02 3.70 -5.86
CA PRO A 141 19.18 3.04 -5.24
C PRO A 141 20.00 2.28 -6.28
N GLU A 142 21.32 2.41 -6.21
CA GLU A 142 22.27 1.64 -7.02
C GLU A 142 22.67 0.34 -6.29
N GLU A 143 23.38 -0.54 -6.98
CA GLU A 143 23.79 -1.84 -6.44
C GLU A 143 24.64 -1.73 -5.18
N LYS A 144 25.43 -0.65 -5.06
CA LYS A 144 26.25 -0.34 -3.88
C LYS A 144 25.41 0.00 -2.63
N ASP A 145 24.16 0.43 -2.82
CA ASP A 145 23.31 0.96 -1.75
C ASP A 145 22.28 -0.05 -1.23
N ILE A 146 22.26 -1.28 -1.75
CA ILE A 146 21.23 -2.29 -1.45
C ILE A 146 21.11 -2.51 0.07
N GLY A 147 22.23 -2.59 0.79
CA GLY A 147 22.26 -2.78 2.25
C GLY A 147 21.98 -1.52 3.08
N ALA A 148 22.05 -0.34 2.46
CA ALA A 148 21.98 0.96 3.14
C ALA A 148 20.60 1.64 3.01
N THR A 149 19.66 1.03 2.27
CA THR A 149 18.35 1.60 2.01
C THR A 149 17.35 1.27 3.12
N PHE A 150 16.55 2.26 3.52
CA PHE A 150 15.44 2.06 4.44
C PHE A 150 14.19 2.79 3.96
N LEU A 151 13.05 2.10 4.03
CA LEU A 151 11.75 2.64 3.67
C LEU A 151 11.05 3.16 4.93
N LYS A 152 10.72 4.46 4.94
CA LYS A 152 9.94 5.07 6.02
C LYS A 152 8.45 4.77 5.86
N GLU A 153 7.71 4.85 6.97
CA GLU A 153 6.24 4.77 6.97
C GLU A 153 5.55 5.88 6.15
N ASN A 154 6.25 6.99 5.93
CA ASN A 154 5.80 8.09 5.07
C ASN A 154 5.83 7.72 3.57
N GLY A 155 6.46 6.61 3.20
CA GLY A 155 6.68 6.21 1.80
C GLY A 155 7.94 6.81 1.17
N GLU A 156 8.85 7.38 1.95
CA GLU A 156 10.15 7.84 1.46
C GLU A 156 11.17 6.72 1.54
N LEU A 157 11.81 6.39 0.41
CA LEU A 157 12.96 5.49 0.40
C LEU A 157 14.24 6.33 0.52
N ILE A 158 14.95 6.17 1.62
CA ILE A 158 16.17 6.93 1.91
C ILE A 158 17.36 5.98 1.91
N VAL A 159 18.43 6.41 1.24
CA VAL A 159 19.74 5.76 1.30
C VAL A 159 20.51 6.37 2.47
N SER A 160 20.77 5.58 3.50
CA SER A 160 21.50 5.99 4.70
C SER A 160 22.95 5.54 4.64
N LYS A 161 23.89 6.48 4.45
CA LYS A 161 25.33 6.18 4.45
C LYS A 161 25.80 5.50 5.74
N ARG A 162 25.12 5.75 6.87
CA ARG A 162 25.44 5.16 8.19
C ARG A 162 25.15 3.65 8.27
N LEU A 163 24.20 3.18 7.48
CA LEU A 163 23.82 1.76 7.45
C LEU A 163 24.64 0.98 6.42
N ASN A 164 25.48 1.67 5.64
CA ASN A 164 26.33 0.99 4.69
C ASN A 164 27.35 0.15 5.45
N ILE A 165 27.37 -1.15 5.14
CA ILE A 165 28.29 -2.09 5.78
C ILE A 165 29.53 -2.12 4.92
N ASP A 166 30.69 -1.88 5.52
CA ASP A 166 31.96 -2.02 4.82
C ASP A 166 32.14 -3.48 4.41
N PRO A 167 32.39 -3.78 3.13
CA PRO A 167 32.45 -5.17 2.62
C PRO A 167 33.54 -5.99 3.34
N GLU A 168 34.67 -5.35 3.67
CA GLU A 168 35.76 -5.94 4.45
C GLU A 168 35.30 -6.49 5.82
N ARG A 169 34.30 -5.86 6.45
CA ARG A 169 33.79 -6.29 7.75
C ARG A 169 32.92 -7.55 7.66
N LEU A 170 32.30 -7.80 6.52
CA LEU A 170 31.51 -9.02 6.28
C LEU A 170 32.41 -10.23 6.17
N GLU A 171 33.52 -10.10 5.44
CA GLU A 171 34.49 -11.18 5.17
C GLU A 171 35.15 -11.68 6.47
N VAL A 172 35.55 -10.76 7.35
CA VAL A 172 36.25 -11.08 8.61
C VAL A 172 35.38 -11.84 9.63
N SER A 173 34.05 -11.78 9.51
CA SER A 173 33.14 -12.31 10.53
C SER A 173 32.94 -13.83 10.47
N CYS A 174 33.17 -14.44 9.30
CA CYS A 174 32.97 -15.88 9.09
C CYS A 174 34.15 -16.73 9.60
N GLU A 175 35.34 -16.16 9.75
CA GLU A 175 36.56 -16.85 10.21
C GLU A 175 36.85 -16.64 11.70
N LYS A 176 35.86 -16.23 12.49
CA LYS A 176 35.99 -16.36 13.94
C LYS A 176 35.79 -17.83 14.31
N GLU A 177 36.86 -18.61 14.13
CA GLU A 177 37.07 -19.77 14.98
C GLU A 177 37.13 -19.25 16.41
N GLU A 178 35.97 -19.27 17.07
CA GLU A 178 35.90 -19.15 18.51
C GLU A 178 36.94 -20.13 19.03
N ARG A 179 37.94 -19.64 19.77
CA ARG A 179 38.77 -20.47 20.63
C ARG A 179 37.85 -21.09 21.68
N LYS A 180 37.04 -22.04 21.26
CA LYS A 180 35.99 -22.66 22.04
C LYS A 180 36.71 -23.70 22.86
N MET A 181 36.85 -23.40 24.15
CA MET A 181 37.55 -24.28 25.06
C MET A 181 36.84 -25.64 25.09
N ASP A 182 37.62 -26.72 25.16
CA ASP A 182 37.06 -28.07 25.12
C ASP A 182 35.99 -28.25 26.22
N PRO A 183 34.84 -28.87 25.90
CA PRO A 183 33.75 -29.03 26.86
C PRO A 183 34.18 -29.85 28.10
N GLU A 184 35.14 -30.76 27.97
CA GLU A 184 35.74 -31.47 29.10
C GLU A 184 36.56 -30.55 30.01
N THR A 185 37.34 -29.64 29.43
CA THR A 185 38.15 -28.67 30.17
C THR A 185 37.27 -27.75 30.99
N ILE A 186 36.14 -27.30 30.42
CA ILE A 186 35.12 -26.51 31.13
C ILE A 186 34.54 -27.32 32.30
N ARG A 187 34.10 -28.56 32.07
CA ARG A 187 33.54 -29.43 33.13
C ARG A 187 34.53 -29.65 34.27
N LYS A 188 35.80 -29.90 33.97
CA LYS A 188 36.87 -30.10 34.97
C LYS A 188 37.12 -28.83 35.79
N GLN A 189 37.22 -27.67 35.15
CA GLN A 189 37.40 -26.41 35.86
C GLN A 189 36.19 -26.08 36.75
N CYS A 190 34.96 -26.27 36.26
CA CYS A 190 33.76 -26.10 37.07
C CYS A 190 33.74 -27.04 38.29
N ARG A 191 34.13 -28.31 38.11
CA ARG A 191 34.24 -29.31 39.20
C ARG A 191 35.31 -28.91 40.23
N LEU A 192 36.48 -28.47 39.78
CA LEU A 192 37.56 -28.02 40.67
C LEU A 192 37.12 -26.80 41.48
N LYS A 193 36.50 -25.82 40.83
CA LYS A 193 35.99 -24.60 41.48
C LYS A 193 34.87 -24.90 42.50
N TRP A 194 34.08 -25.95 42.24
CA TRP A 194 33.10 -26.45 43.20
C TRP A 194 33.75 -27.10 44.44
N LEU A 195 34.84 -27.84 44.26
CA LEU A 195 35.56 -28.52 45.33
C LEU A 195 36.44 -27.58 46.18
N SER A 196 37.08 -26.59 45.54
CA SER A 196 37.98 -25.64 46.21
C SER A 196 37.24 -24.49 46.91
N GLY A 197 35.96 -24.28 46.60
CA GLY A 197 35.21 -23.09 47.03
C GLY A 197 35.84 -21.78 46.49
N TRP A 198 35.33 -20.64 46.95
CA TRP A 198 35.80 -19.29 46.55
C TRP A 198 37.12 -18.88 47.23
N GLN A 199 38.04 -19.82 47.45
CA GLN A 199 39.40 -19.44 47.86
C GLN A 199 40.14 -18.99 46.60
N THR A 200 40.47 -17.70 46.57
CA THR A 200 41.12 -16.98 45.46
C THR A 200 42.59 -17.34 45.35
#